data_AF-A0A838PWQ0-F1
#
_entry.id   AF-A0A838PWQ0-F1
#
_cell.length_a   1.000
_cell.length_b   1.000
_cell.length_c   1.000
_cell.angle_alpha   90.00
_cell.angle_beta   90.00
_cell.angle_gamma   90.00
#
_symmetry.space_group_name_H-M   'P 1'
#
loop_
_entity.id
_entity.type
_entity.pdbx_description
1 polymer ?
#
loop_
_entity_poly.entity_id
_entity_poly.type
_entity_poly.pdbx_seq_one_letter_code
_entity_poly.pdbx_strand_id
1 'polypeptide(L)'
;MDELIGSDYSGIVCSDRWWAYDHLDPDSRQACWEHLKRDFRRHSEGLTEQQTFGEAGLALTDRLFKAWRAFDAHHNRRRLQRELKPIQTDLRRLLERAARKSQRTRLHRRFAHNLLKIWPALWTFVEAEGVEPTNNAAERSLRGPVIHRKLSHGTRSHDGERLIERTLSASVTCRLQGRSLFAYLADLLTSHGSGQPLPTLT
;
A
#
# COMPACT_ATOMS: atom_id res chain seq x y z
N MET A 1 2.74 -10.06 14.21
CA MET A 1 2.97 -9.00 13.21
C MET A 1 4.05 -8.04 13.70
N ASP A 2 4.12 -7.81 15.01
CA ASP A 2 5.33 -7.28 15.68
C ASP A 2 6.60 -8.07 15.35
N GLU A 3 6.51 -9.40 15.19
CA GLU A 3 7.60 -10.23 14.65
C GLU A 3 7.99 -9.94 13.20
N LEU A 4 7.08 -9.36 12.39
CA LEU A 4 7.27 -9.18 10.96
C LEU A 4 7.75 -7.77 10.59
N ILE A 5 7.32 -6.77 11.36
CA ILE A 5 7.66 -5.36 11.15
C ILE A 5 8.70 -4.90 12.20
N GLY A 6 8.77 -5.53 13.37
CA GLY A 6 9.56 -5.08 14.51
C GLY A 6 8.82 -3.98 15.28
N SER A 7 8.91 -4.00 16.61
CA SER A 7 8.32 -2.96 17.47
C SER A 7 8.90 -1.56 17.23
N ASP A 8 10.10 -1.50 16.62
CA ASP A 8 10.91 -0.28 16.48
C ASP A 8 10.97 0.23 15.03
N TYR A 9 10.07 -0.23 14.15
CA TYR A 9 10.04 0.23 12.77
C TYR A 9 9.59 1.69 12.69
N SER A 10 10.54 2.58 12.37
CA SER A 10 10.32 4.01 12.22
C SER A 10 9.84 4.42 10.82
N GLY A 11 9.56 3.46 9.94
CA GLY A 11 9.14 3.73 8.57
C GLY A 11 7.62 3.82 8.41
N ILE A 12 7.18 4.16 7.19
CA ILE A 12 5.75 4.33 6.88
C ILE A 12 5.23 3.05 6.21
N VAL A 13 4.25 2.41 6.85
CA VAL A 13 3.64 1.18 6.33
C VAL A 13 2.50 1.51 5.37
N CYS A 14 2.68 1.24 4.07
CA CYS A 14 1.58 1.33 3.10
C CYS A 14 0.70 0.07 3.17
N SER A 15 -0.61 0.22 3.41
CA SER A 15 -1.50 -0.94 3.61
C SER A 15 -2.87 -0.78 2.95
N ASP A 16 -3.54 -1.91 2.73
CA ASP A 16 -4.90 -2.02 2.21
C ASP A 16 -5.99 -1.73 3.26
N ARG A 17 -5.60 -1.28 4.47
CA ARG A 17 -6.46 -1.10 5.65
C ARG A 17 -7.07 -2.42 6.16
N TRP A 18 -6.38 -3.55 5.99
CA TRP A 18 -6.74 -4.77 6.67
C TRP A 18 -6.66 -4.60 8.20
N TRP A 19 -7.62 -5.18 8.93
CA TRP A 19 -7.78 -5.00 10.38
C TRP A 19 -6.53 -5.37 11.19
N ALA A 20 -5.68 -6.25 10.66
CA ALA A 20 -4.44 -6.62 11.33
C ALA A 20 -3.49 -5.44 11.50
N TYR A 21 -3.61 -4.39 10.69
CA TYR A 21 -2.81 -3.17 10.81
C TYR A 21 -3.39 -2.14 11.79
N ASP A 22 -4.54 -2.39 12.43
CA ASP A 22 -5.22 -1.42 13.30
C ASP A 22 -4.40 -1.07 14.56
N HIS A 23 -3.45 -1.91 14.97
CA HIS A 23 -2.54 -1.68 16.10
C HIS A 23 -1.43 -0.67 15.77
N LEU A 24 -1.13 -0.43 14.49
CA LEU A 24 -0.11 0.53 14.09
C LEU A 24 -0.63 1.96 14.22
N ASP A 25 0.25 2.89 14.59
CA ASP A 25 -0.06 4.31 14.63
C ASP A 25 -0.56 4.80 13.26
N PRO A 26 -1.73 5.50 13.16
CA PRO A 26 -2.13 6.19 11.93
C PRO A 26 -1.05 7.09 11.31
N ASP A 27 -0.21 7.74 12.11
CA ASP A 27 0.83 8.66 11.60
C ASP A 27 2.00 7.90 10.95
N SER A 28 2.20 6.63 11.31
CA SER A 28 3.22 5.74 10.73
C SER A 28 2.69 4.87 9.58
N ARG A 29 1.55 5.25 8.99
CA ARG A 29 0.87 4.46 7.95
C ARG A 29 0.53 5.30 6.73
N GLN A 30 0.43 4.63 5.57
CA GLN A 30 -0.21 5.15 4.37
C GLN A 30 -1.32 4.20 3.92
N ALA A 31 -2.57 4.63 4.01
CA ALA A 31 -3.69 3.87 3.49
C ALA A 31 -3.71 3.90 1.95
N CYS A 32 -3.85 2.75 1.32
CA CYS A 32 -3.85 2.62 -0.13
C CYS A 32 -5.14 3.18 -0.76
N TRP A 33 -4.99 4.18 -1.62
CA TRP A 33 -6.10 4.85 -2.29
C TRP A 33 -6.79 4.02 -3.37
N GLU A 34 -6.14 3.03 -4.00
CA GLU A 34 -6.84 2.08 -4.89
C GLU A 34 -7.82 1.19 -4.13
N HIS A 35 -7.51 0.82 -2.88
CA HIS A 35 -8.46 0.07 -2.04
C HIS A 35 -9.63 0.97 -1.62
N LEU A 36 -9.36 2.22 -1.24
CA LEU A 36 -10.41 3.22 -0.97
C LEU A 36 -11.31 3.45 -2.19
N LYS A 37 -10.74 3.57 -3.38
CA LYS A 37 -11.48 3.71 -4.64
C LYS A 37 -12.45 2.55 -4.86
N ARG A 38 -12.01 1.31 -4.58
CA ARG A 38 -12.87 0.12 -4.70
C ARG A 38 -14.00 0.11 -3.68
N ASP A 39 -13.74 0.52 -2.44
CA ASP A 39 -14.78 0.62 -1.43
C ASP A 39 -15.81 1.72 -1.74
N PHE A 40 -15.37 2.89 -2.21
CA PHE A 40 -16.28 3.92 -2.70
C PHE A 40 -17.12 3.45 -3.89
N ARG A 41 -16.54 2.65 -4.80
CA ARG A 41 -17.29 2.01 -5.89
C ARG A 41 -18.37 1.06 -5.39
N ARG A 42 -18.06 0.21 -4.41
CA ARG A 42 -19.08 -0.65 -3.77
C ARG A 42 -20.20 0.18 -3.13
N HIS A 43 -19.88 1.34 -2.57
CA HIS A 43 -20.90 2.24 -2.06
C HIS A 43 -21.70 2.91 -3.19
N SER A 44 -21.08 3.29 -4.31
CA SER A 44 -21.81 3.86 -5.45
C SER A 44 -22.77 2.88 -6.11
N GLU A 45 -22.51 1.58 -5.99
CA GLU A 45 -23.41 0.51 -6.46
C GLU A 45 -24.58 0.25 -5.49
N GLY A 46 -24.64 0.97 -4.36
CA GLY A 46 -25.76 0.93 -3.42
C GLY A 46 -26.98 1.71 -3.92
N LEU A 47 -27.89 2.04 -3.01
CA LEU A 47 -29.11 2.80 -3.34
C LEU A 47 -29.16 4.13 -2.59
N THR A 48 -29.80 5.12 -3.20
CA THR A 48 -30.16 6.41 -2.59
C THR A 48 -28.92 7.12 -1.98
N GLU A 49 -28.94 7.40 -0.68
CA GLU A 49 -27.88 8.13 0.03
C GLU A 49 -26.54 7.37 0.04
N GLN A 50 -26.54 6.03 0.00
CA GLN A 50 -25.29 5.26 -0.12
C GLN A 50 -24.64 5.46 -1.49
N GLN A 51 -25.45 5.46 -2.55
CA GLN A 51 -24.98 5.70 -3.92
C GLN A 51 -24.34 7.09 -4.02
N THR A 52 -25.07 8.13 -3.60
CA THR A 52 -24.57 9.53 -3.60
C THR A 52 -23.26 9.67 -2.81
N PHE A 53 -23.15 8.99 -1.66
CA PHE A 53 -21.91 8.97 -0.88
C PHE A 53 -20.74 8.33 -1.64
N GLY A 54 -20.98 7.17 -2.27
CA GLY A 54 -19.96 6.46 -3.04
C GLY A 54 -19.50 7.26 -4.25
N GLU A 55 -20.42 7.84 -5.02
CA GLU A 55 -20.12 8.66 -6.20
C GLU A 55 -19.33 9.91 -5.83
N ALA A 56 -19.69 10.59 -4.75
CA ALA A 56 -18.93 11.74 -4.24
C ALA A 56 -17.50 11.33 -3.83
N GLY A 57 -17.35 10.18 -3.16
CA GLY A 57 -16.04 9.64 -2.80
C GLY A 57 -15.18 9.26 -4.01
N LEU A 58 -15.79 8.68 -5.06
CA LEU A 58 -15.12 8.38 -6.32
C LEU A 58 -14.63 9.66 -7.03
N ALA A 59 -15.46 10.70 -7.07
CA ALA A 59 -15.08 11.98 -7.68
C ALA A 59 -13.90 12.63 -6.95
N LEU A 60 -13.88 12.59 -5.62
CA LEU A 60 -12.75 13.08 -4.82
C LEU A 60 -11.48 12.25 -5.05
N THR A 61 -11.64 10.92 -5.14
CA THR A 61 -10.52 10.01 -5.42
C THR A 61 -9.92 10.25 -6.80
N ASP A 62 -10.74 10.52 -7.82
CA ASP A 62 -10.25 10.87 -9.16
C ASP A 62 -9.47 12.20 -9.18
N ARG A 63 -9.99 13.23 -8.48
CA ARG A 63 -9.28 14.51 -8.30
C ARG A 63 -7.92 14.31 -7.62
N LEU A 64 -7.86 13.46 -6.60
CA LEU A 64 -6.62 13.12 -5.90
C LEU A 64 -5.61 12.49 -6.85
N PHE A 65 -6.02 11.46 -7.60
CA PHE A 65 -5.11 10.79 -8.55
C PHE A 65 -4.69 11.70 -9.70
N LYS A 66 -5.52 12.66 -10.12
CA LYS A 66 -5.13 13.70 -11.08
C LYS A 66 -4.02 14.60 -10.52
N ALA A 67 -4.18 15.08 -9.28
CA ALA A 67 -3.15 15.89 -8.62
C ALA A 67 -1.85 15.11 -8.41
N TRP A 68 -1.94 13.84 -7.99
CA TRP A 68 -0.77 12.97 -7.84
C TRP A 68 -0.04 12.72 -9.17
N ARG A 69 -0.75 12.43 -10.27
CA ARG A 69 -0.11 12.29 -11.59
C ARG A 69 0.54 13.59 -12.08
N ALA A 70 -0.02 14.75 -11.73
CA ALA A 70 0.60 16.03 -12.05
C ALA A 70 1.90 16.24 -11.25
N PHE A 71 1.96 15.74 -10.02
CA PHE A 71 3.16 15.78 -9.18
C PHE A 71 4.35 15.07 -9.82
N ASP A 72 4.14 13.95 -10.52
CA ASP A 72 5.21 13.27 -11.28
C ASP A 72 5.85 14.15 -12.37
N ALA A 73 5.17 15.21 -12.84
CA ALA A 73 5.75 16.14 -13.80
C ALA A 73 6.55 17.26 -13.12
N HIS A 74 6.02 17.83 -12.03
CA HIS A 74 6.58 19.05 -11.45
C HIS A 74 7.35 18.84 -10.14
N HIS A 75 7.29 17.65 -9.53
CA HIS A 75 8.01 17.24 -8.31
C HIS A 75 7.96 18.28 -7.17
N ASN A 76 6.85 19.01 -7.05
CA ASN A 76 6.72 20.16 -6.15
C ASN A 76 5.71 19.84 -5.05
N ARG A 77 6.21 19.50 -3.86
CA ARG A 77 5.37 19.06 -2.75
C ARG A 77 4.48 20.17 -2.20
N ARG A 78 4.99 21.40 -2.11
CA ARG A 78 4.19 22.57 -1.68
C ARG A 78 3.01 22.83 -2.64
N ARG A 79 3.19 22.57 -3.93
CA ARG A 79 2.10 22.62 -4.91
C ARG A 79 1.10 21.47 -4.68
N LEU A 80 1.58 20.23 -4.52
CA LEU A 80 0.74 19.07 -4.22
C LEU A 80 -0.13 19.30 -2.97
N GLN A 81 0.47 19.79 -1.88
CA GLN A 81 -0.23 20.15 -0.64
C GLN A 81 -1.37 21.15 -0.90
N ARG A 82 -1.11 22.20 -1.68
CA ARG A 82 -2.13 23.21 -2.04
C ARG A 82 -3.26 22.62 -2.90
N GLU A 83 -2.92 21.75 -3.87
CA GLU A 83 -3.90 21.10 -4.75
C GLU A 83 -4.77 20.08 -4.00
N LEU A 84 -4.19 19.35 -3.03
CA LEU A 84 -4.90 18.36 -2.23
C LEU A 84 -5.69 18.96 -1.06
N LYS A 85 -5.31 20.13 -0.53
CA LYS A 85 -6.02 20.79 0.57
C LYS A 85 -7.54 20.90 0.37
N PRO A 86 -8.08 21.38 -0.77
CA PRO A 86 -9.52 21.41 -0.97
C PRO A 86 -10.14 20.00 -1.02
N ILE A 87 -9.43 19.00 -1.53
CA ILE A 87 -9.89 17.60 -1.56
C ILE A 87 -9.97 17.04 -0.13
N GLN A 88 -8.99 17.34 0.73
CA GLN A 88 -9.02 16.99 2.15
C GLN A 88 -10.24 17.60 2.84
N THR A 89 -10.51 18.89 2.61
CA THR A 89 -11.68 19.57 3.19
C THR A 89 -12.99 18.98 2.71
N ASP A 90 -13.13 18.73 1.41
CA ASP A 90 -14.32 18.14 0.81
C ASP A 90 -14.58 16.72 1.33
N LEU A 91 -13.54 15.89 1.38
CA LEU A 91 -13.63 14.54 1.91
C LEU A 91 -14.00 14.54 3.38
N ARG A 92 -13.36 15.40 4.19
CA ARG A 92 -13.67 15.46 5.62
C ARG A 92 -15.13 15.81 5.86
N ARG A 93 -15.67 16.81 5.13
CA ARG A 93 -17.09 17.17 5.18
C ARG A 93 -18.01 16.02 4.76
N LEU A 94 -17.67 15.31 3.68
CA LEU A 94 -18.42 14.14 3.22
C LEU A 94 -18.46 13.05 4.30
N LEU A 95 -17.32 12.73 4.90
CA LEU A 95 -17.21 11.70 5.94
C LEU A 95 -17.90 12.10 7.24
N GLU A 96 -17.77 13.35 7.69
CA GLU A 96 -18.44 13.85 8.90
C GLU A 96 -19.96 13.82 8.75
N ARG A 97 -20.50 14.15 7.56
CA ARG A 97 -21.93 14.00 7.26
C ARG A 97 -22.36 12.53 7.26
N ALA A 98 -21.58 11.67 6.61
CA ALA A 98 -21.83 10.23 6.53
C ALA A 98 -21.73 9.52 7.90
N ALA A 99 -20.91 10.04 8.81
CA ALA A 99 -20.73 9.47 10.15
C ALA A 99 -21.91 9.75 11.10
N ARG A 100 -22.78 10.73 10.80
CA ARG A 100 -23.94 11.06 11.65
C ARG A 100 -24.88 9.87 11.80
N LYS A 101 -25.45 9.68 12.99
CA LYS A 101 -26.43 8.61 13.26
C LYS A 101 -27.78 8.97 12.62
N SER A 102 -28.13 8.32 11.51
CA SER A 102 -29.44 8.42 10.88
C SER A 102 -29.79 7.13 10.12
N GLN A 103 -31.05 6.97 9.71
CA GLN A 103 -31.44 5.85 8.84
C GLN A 103 -30.79 5.95 7.45
N ARG A 104 -30.64 7.18 6.93
CA ARG A 104 -30.04 7.47 5.62
C ARG A 104 -28.56 7.08 5.52
N THR A 105 -27.83 7.22 6.63
CA THR A 105 -26.39 6.94 6.68
C THR A 105 -26.07 5.51 7.10
N ARG A 106 -27.06 4.71 7.54
CA ARG A 106 -26.87 3.40 8.18
C ARG A 106 -25.90 2.48 7.43
N LEU A 107 -25.95 2.47 6.10
CA LEU A 107 -25.19 1.55 5.25
C LEU A 107 -23.72 1.94 5.02
N HIS A 108 -23.34 3.19 5.24
CA HIS A 108 -21.98 3.70 4.99
C HIS A 108 -21.37 4.42 6.19
N ARG A 109 -22.12 4.59 7.29
CA ARG A 109 -21.68 5.26 8.52
C ARG A 109 -20.42 4.64 9.12
N ARG A 110 -20.35 3.31 9.22
CA ARG A 110 -19.19 2.62 9.79
C ARG A 110 -17.94 2.87 8.97
N PHE A 111 -18.07 2.80 7.64
CA PHE A 111 -16.97 3.09 6.72
C PHE A 111 -16.48 4.53 6.91
N ALA A 112 -17.38 5.52 6.96
CA ALA A 112 -17.01 6.91 7.19
C ALA A 112 -16.32 7.14 8.54
N HIS A 113 -16.83 6.53 9.63
CA HIS A 113 -16.18 6.58 10.93
C HIS A 113 -14.78 5.99 10.92
N ASN A 114 -14.59 4.84 10.26
CA ASN A 114 -13.29 4.19 10.18
C ASN A 114 -12.28 5.07 9.44
N LEU A 115 -12.69 5.74 8.36
CA LEU A 115 -11.82 6.67 7.64
C LEU A 115 -11.43 7.90 8.48
N LEU A 116 -12.37 8.45 9.25
CA LEU A 116 -12.07 9.56 10.16
C LEU A 116 -11.08 9.16 11.26
N LYS A 117 -11.12 7.92 11.75
CA LYS A 117 -10.16 7.42 12.76
C LYS A 117 -8.73 7.34 12.24
N ILE A 118 -8.56 7.01 10.96
CA ILE A 118 -7.23 6.87 10.32
C ILE A 118 -6.90 8.11 9.46
N TRP A 119 -7.49 9.26 9.76
CA TRP A 119 -7.39 10.45 8.91
C TRP A 119 -5.95 10.80 8.51
N PRO A 120 -4.94 10.80 9.42
CA PRO A 120 -3.56 11.08 9.04
C PRO A 120 -3.02 10.09 7.99
N ALA A 121 -3.29 8.79 8.19
CA ALA A 121 -2.85 7.72 7.30
C ALA A 121 -3.37 7.86 5.85
N LEU A 122 -4.45 8.61 5.62
CA LEU A 122 -4.96 8.88 4.27
C LEU A 122 -4.03 9.83 3.49
N TRP A 123 -3.21 10.62 4.18
CA TRP A 123 -2.51 11.77 3.61
C TRP A 123 -0.99 11.76 3.81
N THR A 124 -0.43 10.68 4.35
CA THR A 124 1.01 10.58 4.66
C THR A 124 1.88 10.85 3.43
N PHE A 125 1.50 10.37 2.25
CA PHE A 125 2.17 10.61 0.97
C PHE A 125 2.26 12.10 0.56
N VAL A 126 1.42 12.95 1.15
CA VAL A 126 1.44 14.40 0.89
C VAL A 126 2.64 15.05 1.57
N GLU A 127 3.03 14.54 2.74
CA GLU A 127 4.08 15.12 3.59
C GLU A 127 5.40 14.33 3.49
N ALA A 128 5.32 13.00 3.46
CA ALA A 128 6.49 12.13 3.48
C ALA A 128 7.07 11.88 2.08
N GLU A 129 8.38 12.07 1.92
CA GLU A 129 9.09 11.73 0.69
C GLU A 129 9.20 10.22 0.48
N GLY A 130 9.13 9.78 -0.78
CA GLY A 130 9.20 8.37 -1.16
C GLY A 130 7.93 7.56 -0.86
N VAL A 131 6.91 8.15 -0.25
CA VAL A 131 5.63 7.49 0.01
C VAL A 131 4.67 7.75 -1.13
N GLU A 132 4.11 6.67 -1.70
CA GLU A 132 3.08 6.74 -2.72
C GLU A 132 1.67 6.65 -2.10
N PRO A 133 0.62 7.22 -2.73
CA PRO A 133 -0.77 7.03 -2.27
C PRO A 133 -1.27 5.59 -2.45
N THR A 134 -0.45 4.70 -3.03
CA THR A 134 -0.80 3.35 -3.50
C THR A 134 0.15 2.34 -2.90
N ASN A 135 -0.29 1.09 -2.73
CA ASN A 135 0.59 0.01 -2.27
C ASN A 135 1.25 -0.74 -3.45
N ASN A 136 1.39 -0.09 -4.60
CA ASN A 136 1.84 -0.74 -5.84
C ASN A 136 3.23 -1.37 -5.69
N ALA A 137 4.14 -0.75 -4.93
CA ALA A 137 5.47 -1.29 -4.69
C ALA A 137 5.42 -2.65 -3.95
N ALA A 138 4.65 -2.75 -2.86
CA ALA A 138 4.51 -4.01 -2.13
C ALA A 138 3.71 -5.05 -2.92
N GLU A 139 2.65 -4.65 -3.63
CA GLU A 139 1.90 -5.56 -4.49
C GLU A 139 2.79 -6.14 -5.61
N ARG A 140 3.65 -5.32 -6.22
CA ARG A 140 4.61 -5.77 -7.24
C ARG A 140 5.67 -6.71 -6.67
N SER A 141 6.21 -6.44 -5.49
CA SER A 141 7.23 -7.31 -4.87
C SER A 141 6.66 -8.68 -4.49
N LEU A 142 5.41 -8.72 -4.02
CA LEU A 142 4.72 -9.96 -3.64
C LEU A 142 4.17 -10.77 -4.84
N ARG A 143 3.99 -10.14 -6.00
CA ARG A 143 3.40 -10.81 -7.18
C ARG A 143 4.19 -12.05 -7.62
N GLY A 144 5.52 -11.97 -7.64
CA GLY A 144 6.39 -13.09 -7.98
C GLY A 144 6.20 -14.29 -7.05
N PRO A 145 6.39 -14.11 -5.73
CA PRO A 145 6.09 -15.13 -4.72
C PRO A 145 4.69 -15.74 -4.82
N VAL A 146 3.65 -14.93 -5.01
CA VAL A 146 2.26 -15.40 -5.12
C VAL A 146 2.06 -16.28 -6.35
N ILE A 147 2.57 -15.88 -7.51
CA ILE A 147 2.51 -16.69 -8.74
C ILE A 147 3.28 -18.00 -8.55
N HIS A 148 4.49 -17.94 -7.98
CA HIS A 148 5.30 -19.12 -7.70
C HIS A 148 4.54 -20.12 -6.82
N ARG A 149 3.95 -19.67 -5.70
CA ARG A 149 3.16 -20.52 -4.81
C ARG A 149 1.96 -21.12 -5.53
N LYS A 150 1.28 -20.37 -6.38
CA LYS A 150 0.12 -20.85 -7.14
C LYS A 150 0.50 -21.95 -8.14
N LEU A 151 1.66 -21.85 -8.78
CA LEU A 151 2.13 -22.83 -9.77
C LEU A 151 2.78 -24.07 -9.13
N SER A 152 3.54 -23.88 -8.05
CA SER A 152 4.25 -24.96 -7.36
C SER A 152 3.43 -25.68 -6.30
N HIS A 153 2.28 -25.12 -5.90
CA HIS A 153 1.50 -25.51 -4.72
C HIS A 153 2.27 -25.40 -3.38
N GLY A 154 3.44 -24.75 -3.39
CA GLY A 154 4.31 -24.63 -2.22
C GLY A 154 5.16 -25.87 -1.97
N THR A 155 5.84 -25.87 -0.83
CA THR A 155 6.69 -26.97 -0.37
C THR A 155 6.17 -27.47 0.98
N ARG A 156 6.50 -28.73 1.31
CA ARG A 156 6.11 -29.37 2.58
C ARG A 156 7.30 -29.70 3.47
N SER A 157 8.50 -29.24 3.11
CA SER A 157 9.71 -29.38 3.91
C SER A 157 10.26 -28.01 4.29
N HIS A 158 10.77 -27.90 5.51
CA HIS A 158 11.40 -26.70 6.03
C HIS A 158 12.56 -26.22 5.14
N ASP A 159 13.39 -27.13 4.65
CA ASP A 159 14.50 -26.79 3.75
C ASP A 159 14.02 -26.23 2.41
N GLY A 160 12.92 -26.77 1.89
CA GLY A 160 12.28 -26.23 0.69
C GLY A 160 11.70 -24.84 0.94
N GLU A 161 11.10 -24.58 2.11
CA GLU A 161 10.56 -23.26 2.45
C GLU A 161 11.69 -22.24 2.48
N ARG A 162 12.80 -22.58 3.15
CA ARG A 162 13.96 -21.73 3.28
C ARG A 162 14.63 -21.42 1.94
N LEU A 163 14.69 -22.41 1.04
CA LEU A 163 15.22 -22.22 -0.31
C LEU A 163 14.35 -21.26 -1.12
N ILE A 164 13.03 -21.46 -1.11
CA ILE A 164 12.07 -20.62 -1.85
C ILE A 164 12.09 -19.19 -1.31
N GLU A 165 12.06 -19.03 0.02
CA GLU A 165 12.17 -17.73 0.70
C GLU A 165 13.41 -16.95 0.25
N ARG A 166 14.58 -17.57 0.32
CA ARG A 166 15.86 -16.94 -0.06
C ARG A 166 15.95 -16.63 -1.55
N THR A 167 15.51 -17.54 -2.41
CA THR A 167 15.57 -17.37 -3.87
C THR A 167 14.63 -16.25 -4.33
N LEU A 168 13.41 -16.19 -3.78
CA LEU A 168 12.47 -15.12 -4.08
C LEU A 168 12.95 -13.77 -3.55
N SER A 169 13.53 -13.75 -2.35
CA SER A 169 14.14 -12.54 -1.79
C SER A 169 15.29 -12.02 -2.68
N ALA A 170 16.23 -12.88 -3.05
CA ALA A 170 17.33 -12.53 -3.94
C ALA A 170 16.84 -12.05 -5.32
N SER A 171 15.79 -12.68 -5.86
CA SER A 171 15.15 -12.28 -7.12
C SER A 171 14.59 -10.85 -7.06
N VAL A 172 13.88 -10.52 -5.98
CA VAL A 172 13.32 -9.18 -5.77
C VAL A 172 14.45 -8.16 -5.59
N THR A 173 15.45 -8.43 -4.75
CA THR A 173 16.57 -7.51 -4.52
C THR A 173 17.40 -7.28 -5.78
N CYS A 174 17.74 -8.33 -6.55
CA CYS A 174 18.43 -8.19 -7.83
C CYS A 174 17.65 -7.29 -8.79
N ARG A 175 16.33 -7.48 -8.89
CA ARG A 175 15.48 -6.65 -9.74
C ARG A 175 15.47 -5.19 -9.31
N LEU A 176 15.39 -4.91 -8.01
CA LEU A 176 15.42 -3.54 -7.47
C LEU A 176 16.78 -2.87 -7.72
N GLN A 177 17.87 -3.63 -7.71
CA GLN A 177 19.22 -3.15 -8.01
C GLN A 177 19.56 -3.10 -9.51
N GLY A 178 18.63 -3.49 -10.40
CA GLY A 178 18.91 -3.60 -11.84
C GLY A 178 19.91 -4.71 -12.21
N ARG A 179 20.12 -5.70 -11.33
CA ARG A 179 21.06 -6.82 -11.50
C ARG A 179 20.36 -8.06 -12.04
N SER A 180 21.09 -8.87 -12.81
CA SER A 180 20.63 -10.19 -13.25
C SER A 180 20.68 -11.20 -12.11
N LEU A 181 19.54 -11.80 -11.78
CA LEU A 181 19.47 -12.90 -10.80
C LEU A 181 20.35 -14.08 -11.22
N PHE A 182 20.35 -14.43 -12.51
CA PHE A 182 21.16 -15.53 -13.02
C PHE A 182 22.65 -15.26 -12.80
N ALA A 183 23.12 -14.04 -13.13
CA ALA A 183 24.51 -13.66 -12.93
C ALA A 183 24.90 -13.72 -11.44
N TYR A 184 24.03 -13.22 -10.55
CA TYR A 184 24.24 -13.30 -9.11
C TYR A 184 24.33 -14.74 -8.61
N LEU A 185 23.41 -15.62 -9.02
CA LEU A 185 23.42 -17.02 -8.59
C LEU A 185 24.62 -17.79 -9.14
N ALA A 186 25.02 -17.53 -10.39
CA ALA A 186 26.22 -18.12 -10.97
C ALA A 186 27.46 -17.72 -10.16
N ASP A 187 27.62 -16.43 -9.89
CA ASP A 187 28.73 -15.89 -9.10
C ASP A 187 28.73 -16.45 -7.66
N LEU A 188 27.56 -16.54 -7.03
CA LEU A 188 27.39 -17.13 -5.70
C LEU A 188 27.86 -18.59 -5.66
N LEU A 189 27.45 -19.41 -6.63
CA LEU A 189 27.83 -20.83 -6.70
C LEU A 189 29.32 -21.01 -7.01
N THR A 190 29.88 -20.20 -7.92
CA THR A 190 31.30 -20.23 -8.25
C THR A 190 32.16 -19.79 -7.05
N SER A 191 31.78 -18.71 -6.37
CA SER A 191 32.49 -18.21 -5.18
C SER A 191 32.43 -19.22 -4.03
N HIS A 192 31.27 -19.84 -3.81
CA HIS A 192 31.12 -20.88 -2.80
C HIS A 192 32.01 -22.11 -3.08
N GLY A 193 32.04 -22.59 -4.33
CA GLY A 193 32.86 -23.74 -4.73
C GLY A 193 34.37 -23.49 -4.68
N SER A 194 34.79 -22.22 -4.77
CA SER A 194 36.20 -21.81 -4.75
C SER A 194 36.66 -21.25 -3.40
N GLY A 195 35.79 -21.23 -2.38
CA GLY A 195 36.09 -20.69 -1.05
C GLY A 195 36.30 -19.17 -1.02
N GLN A 196 35.85 -18.46 -2.06
CA GLN A 196 35.95 -17.00 -2.17
C GLN A 196 34.82 -16.30 -1.40
N PRO A 197 34.96 -15.00 -1.08
CA PRO A 197 33.89 -14.22 -0.47
C PRO A 197 32.61 -14.27 -1.31
N LEU A 198 31.47 -14.50 -0.67
CA LEU A 198 30.18 -14.58 -1.37
C LEU A 198 29.71 -13.18 -1.81
N PRO A 199 29.17 -13.04 -3.04
CA PRO A 199 28.57 -11.78 -3.48
C PRO A 199 27.39 -11.40 -2.58
N THR A 200 27.28 -10.10 -2.26
CA THR A 200 26.22 -9.58 -1.40
C THR A 200 25.11 -8.91 -2.18
N LEU A 201 23.91 -8.96 -1.58
CA LEU A 201 22.73 -8.19 -1.96
C LEU A 201 22.37 -7.30 -0.76
N THR A 202 23.04 -6.16 -0.65
CA THR A 202 22.71 -5.08 0.32
C THR A 202 21.86 -4.03 -0.34
#